data_AF-A0A963JR09-F1
#
_entry.id   AF-A0A963JR09-F1
#
_cell.length_a   1.000
_cell.length_b   1.000
_cell.length_c   1.000
_cell.angle_alpha   90.00
_cell.angle_beta   90.00
_cell.angle_gamma   90.00
#
_symmetry.space_group_name_H-M   'P 1'
#
loop_
_entity.id
_entity.type
_entity.pdbx_description
1 polymer ?
#
loop_
_entity_poly.entity_id
_entity_poly.type
_entity_poly.pdbx_seq_one_letter_code
_entity_poly.pdbx_strand_id
1 'polypeptide(L)'
;GAIEAINVVQQISGAPQINALGFCVGGTILSNALAVLAARGEDPVASATFLTTLIDFTDTGILDVFINEAFVQFRELQMGQGGMMKGQDLASTFSFLRPNDLVWNYVVGNYLKGETPPPFDLLYWNSDSTNLPGPFYAWYLRNMYLENNLVKPGKLTVCGEKIDLGKVKLPVYVYGSREDHIVPINAAYASTQVLPGKKRFVMGASGHIAGVINPPAKGKRSHWIRADGKLPKTLDAWLEGAQEHKGSWWTDWSGWLKGHSGKEIAAPKAYGKGSKFKAIEPAPGRYVKQKS
;
A
#
# COMPACT_ATOMS: atom_id res chain seq x y z
N GLY A 1 9.18 -11.57 7.22
CA GLY A 1 8.46 -10.28 7.16
C GLY A 1 9.13 -9.37 6.13
N ALA A 2 8.71 -8.11 6.01
CA ALA A 2 9.24 -7.19 4.99
C ALA A 2 10.76 -6.96 5.10
N ILE A 3 11.31 -6.85 6.31
CA ILE A 3 12.77 -6.70 6.55
C ILE A 3 13.55 -7.88 5.94
N GLU A 4 13.09 -9.11 6.15
CA GLU A 4 13.76 -10.29 5.58
C GLU A 4 13.73 -10.28 4.05
N ALA A 5 12.61 -9.88 3.44
CA ALA A 5 12.52 -9.76 1.99
C ALA A 5 13.52 -8.72 1.44
N ILE A 6 13.65 -7.57 2.11
CA ILE A 6 14.64 -6.54 1.76
C ILE A 6 16.06 -7.13 1.82
N ASN A 7 16.40 -7.82 2.90
CA ASN A 7 17.71 -8.42 3.11
C ASN A 7 18.04 -9.49 2.05
N VAL A 8 17.07 -10.35 1.71
CA VAL A 8 17.25 -11.38 0.68
C VAL A 8 17.47 -10.77 -0.70
N VAL A 9 16.69 -9.75 -1.08
CA VAL A 9 16.85 -9.07 -2.37
C VAL A 9 18.20 -8.36 -2.45
N GLN A 10 18.67 -7.73 -1.37
CA GLN A 10 20.03 -7.16 -1.33
C GLN A 10 21.11 -8.22 -1.51
N GLN A 11 21.00 -9.36 -0.81
CA GLN A 11 21.99 -10.43 -0.92
C GLN A 11 22.04 -11.02 -2.34
N ILE A 12 20.87 -11.21 -2.97
CA ILE A 12 20.75 -11.72 -4.35
C ILE A 12 21.27 -10.70 -5.37
N SER A 13 20.83 -9.44 -5.28
CA SER A 13 21.24 -8.39 -6.23
C SER A 13 22.71 -7.98 -6.05
N GLY A 14 23.24 -8.09 -4.83
CA GLY A 14 24.52 -7.48 -4.45
C GLY A 14 24.48 -5.95 -4.39
N ALA A 15 23.30 -5.33 -4.55
CA ALA A 15 23.15 -3.89 -4.48
C ALA A 15 23.16 -3.43 -3.02
N PRO A 16 23.87 -2.33 -2.68
CA PRO A 16 23.90 -1.79 -1.32
C PRO A 16 22.54 -1.23 -0.89
N GLN A 17 21.71 -0.85 -1.85
CA GLN A 17 20.34 -0.40 -1.63
C GLN A 17 19.42 -0.92 -2.73
N ILE A 18 18.13 -1.09 -2.39
CA ILE A 18 17.08 -1.50 -3.32
C ILE A 18 15.93 -0.49 -3.33
N ASN A 19 15.08 -0.53 -4.35
CA ASN A 19 13.81 0.19 -4.32
C ASN A 19 12.71 -0.73 -3.78
N ALA A 20 11.83 -0.17 -2.94
CA ALA A 20 10.74 -0.92 -2.32
C ALA A 20 9.38 -0.33 -2.69
N LEU A 21 8.36 -1.18 -2.78
CA LEU A 21 6.98 -0.77 -3.01
C LEU A 21 6.06 -1.50 -2.04
N GLY A 22 5.16 -0.75 -1.42
CA GLY A 22 4.07 -1.29 -0.63
C GLY A 22 2.72 -0.83 -1.18
N PHE A 23 1.74 -1.74 -1.15
CA PHE A 23 0.38 -1.51 -1.61
C PHE A 23 -0.60 -1.83 -0.48
N CYS A 24 -1.56 -0.93 -0.23
CA CYS A 24 -2.53 -1.05 0.86
C CYS A 24 -1.82 -1.34 2.21
N VAL A 25 -2.26 -2.37 2.96
CA VAL A 25 -1.63 -2.78 4.22
C VAL A 25 -0.14 -3.13 4.06
N GLY A 26 0.28 -3.58 2.87
CA GLY A 26 1.70 -3.83 2.56
C GLY A 26 2.55 -2.55 2.63
N GLY A 27 1.96 -1.40 2.32
CA GLY A 27 2.59 -0.10 2.52
C GLY A 27 2.74 0.27 4.00
N THR A 28 1.72 -0.01 4.82
CA THR A 28 1.81 0.20 6.27
C THR A 28 2.86 -0.73 6.89
N ILE A 29 2.95 -1.99 6.44
CA ILE A 29 4.00 -2.93 6.86
C ILE A 29 5.39 -2.43 6.43
N LEU A 30 5.51 -1.92 5.19
CA LEU A 30 6.76 -1.38 4.68
C LEU A 30 7.20 -0.14 5.48
N SER A 31 6.30 0.79 5.79
CA SER A 31 6.65 1.99 6.58
C SER A 31 7.12 1.63 7.98
N ASN A 32 6.49 0.66 8.65
CA ASN A 32 6.96 0.11 9.92
C ASN A 32 8.36 -0.52 9.79
N ALA A 33 8.57 -1.35 8.75
CA ALA A 33 9.88 -1.97 8.50
C ALA A 33 10.99 -0.94 8.27
N LEU A 34 10.72 0.10 7.49
CA LEU A 34 11.65 1.20 7.25
C LEU A 34 11.96 1.98 8.53
N ALA A 35 10.98 2.19 9.40
CA ALA A 35 11.20 2.86 10.68
C ALA A 35 12.04 2.01 11.65
N VAL A 36 11.84 0.69 11.68
CA VAL A 36 12.70 -0.25 12.42
C VAL A 36 14.14 -0.19 11.90
N LEU A 37 14.32 -0.26 10.58
CA LEU A 37 15.65 -0.20 9.95
C LEU A 37 16.35 1.13 10.26
N ALA A 38 15.65 2.26 10.15
CA ALA A 38 16.18 3.57 10.51
C ALA A 38 16.53 3.68 12.00
N ALA A 39 15.77 3.06 12.90
CA ALA A 39 16.10 3.01 14.33
C ALA A 39 17.38 2.21 14.61
N ARG A 40 17.66 1.17 13.80
CA ARG A 40 18.90 0.37 13.85
C ARG A 40 20.09 1.02 13.13
N GLY A 41 19.88 2.16 12.45
CA GLY A 41 20.90 2.79 11.62
C GLY A 41 21.17 2.05 10.30
N GLU A 42 20.21 1.25 9.83
CA GLU A 42 20.28 0.51 8.57
C GLU A 42 19.51 1.25 7.47
N ASP A 43 20.15 1.51 6.32
CA ASP A 43 19.53 2.21 5.18
C ASP A 43 19.50 1.35 3.90
N PRO A 44 18.88 0.14 3.90
CA PRO A 44 18.93 -0.77 2.76
C PRO A 44 18.04 -0.38 1.58
N VAL A 45 17.23 0.68 1.70
CA VAL A 45 16.24 1.09 0.71
C VAL A 45 16.58 2.48 0.16
N ALA A 46 16.84 2.55 -1.15
CA ALA A 46 17.17 3.78 -1.85
C ALA A 46 15.94 4.69 -2.06
N SER A 47 14.79 4.10 -2.35
CA SER A 47 13.52 4.81 -2.47
C SER A 47 12.34 3.90 -2.16
N ALA A 48 11.23 4.47 -1.68
CA ALA A 48 10.02 3.72 -1.36
C ALA A 48 8.80 4.27 -2.11
N THR A 49 7.94 3.37 -2.57
CA THR A 49 6.66 3.71 -3.20
C THR A 49 5.51 3.20 -2.33
N PHE A 50 4.54 4.07 -2.02
CA PHE A 50 3.33 3.75 -1.28
C PHE A 50 2.12 3.93 -2.19
N LEU A 51 1.45 2.83 -2.53
CA LEU A 51 0.27 2.82 -3.38
C LEU A 51 -0.98 2.61 -2.51
N THR A 52 -1.93 3.56 -2.55
CA THR A 52 -3.20 3.51 -1.81
C THR A 52 -3.00 2.98 -0.39
N THR A 53 -2.12 3.63 0.37
CA THR A 53 -1.63 3.17 1.67
C THR A 53 -2.02 4.18 2.73
N LEU A 54 -2.50 3.68 3.87
CA LEU A 54 -2.66 4.46 5.09
C LEU A 54 -1.35 4.42 5.90
N ILE A 55 -0.80 5.61 6.16
CA ILE A 55 0.30 5.83 7.11
C ILE A 55 -0.22 6.67 8.28
N ASP A 56 -0.97 7.72 7.96
CA ASP A 56 -1.81 8.44 8.90
C ASP A 56 -3.23 7.88 8.83
N PHE A 57 -3.73 7.39 9.97
CA PHE A 57 -5.05 6.80 10.14
C PHE A 57 -6.05 7.76 10.81
N THR A 58 -5.83 9.08 10.73
CA THR A 58 -6.75 10.06 11.33
C THR A 58 -8.13 10.05 10.67
N ASP A 59 -8.18 9.93 9.33
CA ASP A 59 -9.43 9.92 8.55
C ASP A 59 -9.51 8.63 7.71
N THR A 60 -9.88 7.50 8.32
CA THR A 60 -9.88 6.19 7.61
C THR A 60 -11.13 5.95 6.78
N GLY A 61 -12.06 6.91 6.78
CA GLY A 61 -13.27 6.89 5.98
C GLY A 61 -14.37 6.10 6.68
N ILE A 62 -15.14 5.33 5.91
CA ILE A 62 -16.32 4.64 6.45
C ILE A 62 -15.97 3.53 7.44
N LEU A 63 -14.70 3.14 7.59
CA LEU A 63 -14.28 2.20 8.63
C LEU A 63 -14.34 2.79 10.04
N ASP A 64 -14.17 4.11 10.18
CA ASP A 64 -14.14 4.78 11.49
C ASP A 64 -15.44 4.57 12.28
N VAL A 65 -16.58 4.42 11.60
CA VAL A 65 -17.88 4.23 12.27
C VAL A 65 -18.01 2.85 12.94
N PHE A 66 -17.22 1.87 12.51
CA PHE A 66 -17.29 0.50 13.02
C PHE A 66 -16.22 0.19 14.07
N ILE A 67 -15.18 1.02 14.17
CA ILE A 67 -14.03 0.77 15.02
C ILE A 67 -14.11 1.70 16.24
N ASN A 68 -14.42 1.13 17.40
CA ASN A 68 -14.39 1.82 18.68
C ASN A 68 -13.67 0.98 19.75
N GLU A 69 -13.43 1.58 20.92
CA GLU A 69 -12.70 0.94 22.02
C GLU A 69 -13.30 -0.42 22.40
N ALA A 70 -14.62 -0.52 22.53
CA ALA A 70 -15.29 -1.76 22.91
C ALA A 70 -15.10 -2.86 21.85
N PHE A 71 -15.19 -2.51 20.56
CA PHE A 71 -14.94 -3.45 19.47
C PHE A 71 -13.48 -3.96 19.48
N VAL A 72 -12.51 -3.06 19.65
CA VAL A 72 -11.09 -3.45 19.67
C VAL A 72 -10.76 -4.31 20.89
N GLN A 73 -11.24 -3.95 22.08
CA GLN A 73 -11.07 -4.77 23.29
C GLN A 73 -11.69 -6.17 23.11
N PHE A 74 -12.87 -6.25 22.49
CA PHE A 74 -13.49 -7.52 22.18
C PHE A 74 -12.60 -8.39 21.26
N ARG A 75 -12.01 -7.80 20.21
CA ARG A 75 -11.10 -8.53 19.31
C ARG A 75 -9.79 -8.92 20.00
N GLU A 76 -9.25 -8.09 20.87
CA GLU A 76 -8.07 -8.41 21.68
C GLU A 76 -8.33 -9.59 22.62
N LEU A 77 -9.49 -9.62 23.28
CA LEU A 77 -9.91 -10.73 24.13
C LEU A 77 -10.14 -12.01 23.30
N GLN A 78 -10.75 -11.88 22.12
CA GLN A 78 -11.09 -13.03 21.28
C GLN A 78 -9.86 -13.68 20.63
N MET A 79 -8.90 -12.90 20.16
CA MET A 79 -7.80 -13.40 19.31
C MET A 79 -6.45 -12.68 19.50
N GLY A 80 -6.30 -11.83 20.51
CA GLY A 80 -5.06 -11.10 20.77
C GLY A 80 -3.91 -11.99 21.26
N GLN A 81 -4.22 -13.12 21.93
CA GLN A 81 -3.22 -14.08 22.43
C GLN A 81 -3.11 -15.35 21.56
N GLY A 82 -3.75 -15.39 20.40
CA GLY A 82 -3.71 -16.55 19.50
C GLY A 82 -4.93 -16.62 18.56
N GLY A 83 -5.03 -17.69 17.80
CA GLY A 83 -6.13 -17.89 16.85
C GLY A 83 -5.93 -17.15 15.52
N MET A 84 -7.00 -17.15 14.71
CA MET A 84 -6.99 -16.59 13.36
C MET A 84 -8.27 -15.81 13.09
N MET A 85 -8.14 -14.66 12.45
CA MET A 85 -9.26 -14.02 11.77
C MET A 85 -9.49 -14.71 10.43
N LYS A 86 -10.71 -15.20 10.22
CA LYS A 86 -11.07 -15.88 8.98
C LYS A 86 -11.15 -14.88 7.83
N GLY A 87 -10.67 -15.27 6.65
CA GLY A 87 -10.70 -14.46 5.44
C GLY A 87 -12.11 -14.03 5.05
N GLN A 88 -13.12 -14.85 5.35
CA GLN A 88 -14.54 -14.53 5.12
C GLN A 88 -15.01 -13.33 5.94
N ASP A 89 -14.56 -13.20 7.20
CA ASP A 89 -14.92 -12.07 8.06
C ASP A 89 -14.27 -10.78 7.54
N LEU A 90 -13.01 -10.87 7.09
CA LEU A 90 -12.27 -9.75 6.51
C LEU A 90 -12.88 -9.31 5.18
N ALA A 91 -13.20 -10.28 4.30
CA ALA A 91 -13.81 -10.05 3.00
C ALA A 91 -15.20 -9.41 3.15
N SER A 92 -15.98 -9.79 4.17
CA SER A 92 -17.28 -9.20 4.45
C SER A 92 -17.16 -7.73 4.80
N THR A 93 -16.21 -7.36 5.67
CA THR A 93 -15.91 -5.96 6.01
C THR A 93 -15.51 -5.17 4.77
N PHE A 94 -14.50 -5.62 3.99
CA PHE A 94 -14.05 -4.90 2.79
C PHE A 94 -15.10 -4.83 1.68
N SER A 95 -15.95 -5.84 1.53
CA SER A 95 -17.05 -5.82 0.56
C SER A 95 -18.12 -4.80 0.94
N PHE A 96 -18.38 -4.60 2.24
CA PHE A 96 -19.26 -3.55 2.75
C PHE A 96 -18.74 -2.13 2.46
N LEU A 97 -17.42 -1.94 2.36
CA LEU A 97 -16.78 -0.66 2.03
C LEU A 97 -16.78 -0.36 0.52
N ARG A 98 -17.18 -1.32 -0.32
CA ARG A 98 -17.15 -1.22 -1.79
C ARG A 98 -18.53 -1.24 -2.48
N PRO A 99 -19.63 -0.64 -1.96
CA PRO A 99 -20.93 -0.73 -2.65
C PRO A 99 -20.87 -0.19 -4.09
N ASN A 100 -20.04 0.84 -4.33
CA ASN A 100 -20.01 1.53 -5.63
C ASN A 100 -18.92 1.05 -6.61
N ASP A 101 -17.77 0.58 -6.10
CA ASP A 101 -16.58 0.29 -6.92
C ASP A 101 -16.76 -0.93 -7.85
N LEU A 102 -17.55 -1.91 -7.42
CA LEU A 102 -17.80 -3.16 -8.16
C LEU A 102 -19.26 -3.34 -8.58
N VAL A 103 -20.23 -2.83 -7.83
CA VAL A 103 -21.66 -3.08 -8.08
C VAL A 103 -22.33 -1.90 -8.77
N TRP A 104 -22.12 -0.64 -8.35
CA TRP A 104 -22.87 0.48 -8.93
C TRP A 104 -22.43 0.87 -10.35
N ASN A 105 -21.12 0.98 -10.62
CA ASN A 105 -20.62 1.19 -11.99
C ASN A 105 -20.99 0.03 -12.93
N TYR A 106 -21.04 -1.20 -12.38
CA TYR A 106 -21.46 -2.41 -13.06
C TYR A 106 -22.95 -2.36 -13.39
N VAL A 107 -23.82 -2.04 -12.43
CA VAL A 107 -25.28 -1.97 -12.62
C VAL A 107 -25.66 -0.81 -13.54
N VAL A 108 -25.04 0.36 -13.42
CA VAL A 108 -25.33 1.52 -14.29
C VAL A 108 -24.92 1.24 -15.75
N GLY A 109 -23.78 0.60 -16.00
CA GLY A 109 -23.36 0.21 -17.35
C GLY A 109 -24.21 -0.92 -17.95
N ASN A 110 -24.48 -1.97 -17.18
CA ASN A 110 -25.21 -3.15 -17.67
C ASN A 110 -26.72 -2.87 -17.84
N TYR A 111 -27.35 -2.26 -16.82
CA TYR A 111 -28.80 -2.06 -16.79
C TYR A 111 -29.27 -0.90 -17.68
N LEU A 112 -28.49 0.19 -17.78
CA LEU A 112 -28.88 1.36 -18.58
C LEU A 112 -28.31 1.35 -20.00
N LYS A 113 -27.20 0.65 -20.27
CA LYS A 113 -26.52 0.69 -21.58
C LYS A 113 -26.37 -0.64 -22.30
N GLY A 114 -26.73 -1.77 -21.66
CA GLY A 114 -26.66 -3.11 -22.29
C GLY A 114 -25.24 -3.56 -22.65
N GLU A 115 -24.21 -2.98 -22.01
CA GLU A 115 -22.80 -3.28 -22.30
C GLU A 115 -22.36 -4.57 -21.57
N THR A 116 -21.67 -5.47 -22.28
CA THR A 116 -21.15 -6.72 -21.68
C THR A 116 -20.09 -6.40 -20.61
N PRO A 117 -20.15 -6.98 -19.39
CA PRO A 117 -19.25 -6.58 -18.33
C PRO A 117 -17.91 -7.36 -18.37
N PRO A 118 -16.75 -6.68 -18.38
CA PRO A 118 -15.52 -7.26 -17.84
C PRO A 118 -15.21 -6.56 -16.50
N PRO A 119 -15.22 -7.28 -15.35
CA PRO A 119 -14.00 -7.95 -14.90
C PRO A 119 -14.25 -9.19 -14.01
N PHE A 120 -14.15 -10.41 -14.57
CA PHE A 120 -14.15 -11.65 -13.79
C PHE A 120 -12.88 -11.78 -12.92
N ASP A 121 -11.78 -11.16 -13.35
CA ASP A 121 -10.47 -11.18 -12.71
C ASP A 121 -10.42 -10.42 -11.38
N LEU A 122 -10.95 -9.19 -11.34
CA LEU A 122 -10.98 -8.39 -10.10
C LEU A 122 -11.91 -9.02 -9.05
N LEU A 123 -13.05 -9.54 -9.48
CA LEU A 123 -13.97 -10.26 -8.61
C LEU A 123 -13.35 -11.56 -8.11
N TYR A 124 -12.65 -12.30 -8.98
CA TYR A 124 -11.91 -13.50 -8.58
C TYR A 124 -10.87 -13.18 -7.50
N TRP A 125 -10.01 -12.18 -7.74
CA TRP A 125 -9.02 -11.73 -6.75
C TRP A 125 -9.68 -11.32 -5.44
N ASN A 126 -10.79 -10.58 -5.48
CA ASN A 126 -11.48 -10.14 -4.28
C ASN A 126 -12.13 -11.29 -3.51
N SER A 127 -12.59 -12.34 -4.20
CA SER A 127 -13.18 -13.53 -3.58
C SER A 127 -12.15 -14.48 -2.98
N ASP A 128 -10.88 -14.38 -3.39
CA ASP A 128 -9.77 -15.20 -2.91
C ASP A 128 -9.18 -14.62 -1.61
N SER A 129 -9.95 -14.74 -0.53
CA SER A 129 -9.63 -14.15 0.78
C SER A 129 -8.44 -14.85 1.47
N THR A 130 -7.78 -14.15 2.39
CA THR A 130 -6.67 -14.66 3.21
C THR A 130 -6.97 -14.57 4.71
N ASN A 131 -6.65 -15.63 5.47
CA ASN A 131 -6.70 -15.59 6.93
C ASN A 131 -5.59 -14.68 7.50
N LEU A 132 -5.86 -14.01 8.62
CA LEU A 132 -4.87 -13.20 9.35
C LEU A 132 -4.61 -13.79 10.74
N PRO A 133 -3.35 -13.83 11.23
CA PRO A 133 -3.08 -14.18 12.62
C PRO A 133 -3.82 -13.21 13.56
N GLY A 134 -4.54 -13.76 14.54
CA GLY A 134 -5.31 -12.98 15.52
C GLY A 134 -4.52 -11.86 16.19
N PRO A 135 -3.30 -12.13 16.72
CA PRO A 135 -2.48 -11.10 17.36
C PRO A 135 -2.10 -9.96 16.41
N PHE A 136 -1.83 -10.25 15.14
CA PHE A 136 -1.53 -9.22 14.14
C PHE A 136 -2.75 -8.35 13.88
N TYR A 137 -3.93 -8.95 13.68
CA TYR A 137 -5.16 -8.22 13.43
C TYR A 137 -5.55 -7.31 14.60
N ALA A 138 -5.55 -7.84 15.82
CA ALA A 138 -5.85 -7.07 17.03
C ALA A 138 -4.86 -5.90 17.22
N TRP A 139 -3.56 -6.17 17.04
CA TRP A 139 -2.53 -5.13 17.11
C TRP A 139 -2.72 -4.05 16.05
N TYR A 140 -3.07 -4.43 14.82
CA TYR A 140 -3.28 -3.51 13.70
C TYR A 140 -4.51 -2.61 13.93
N LEU A 141 -5.63 -3.16 14.41
CA LEU A 141 -6.81 -2.36 14.78
C LEU A 141 -6.49 -1.33 15.87
N ARG A 142 -5.90 -1.78 16.97
CA ARG A 142 -5.55 -0.93 18.13
C ARG A 142 -4.61 0.20 17.72
N ASN A 143 -3.50 -0.14 17.07
CA ASN A 143 -2.41 0.81 16.86
C ASN A 143 -2.55 1.65 15.59
N MET A 144 -3.39 1.26 14.64
CA MET A 144 -3.62 2.02 13.41
C MET A 144 -4.97 2.71 13.46
N TYR A 145 -6.06 1.97 13.29
CA TYR A 145 -7.40 2.55 13.14
C TYR A 145 -7.90 3.24 14.40
N LEU A 146 -7.67 2.68 15.58
CA LEU A 146 -8.22 3.25 16.82
C LEU A 146 -7.34 4.37 17.38
N GLU A 147 -6.05 4.10 17.58
CA GLU A 147 -5.18 5.05 18.28
C GLU A 147 -4.24 5.83 17.35
N ASN A 148 -4.11 5.46 16.07
CA ASN A 148 -3.19 6.08 15.11
C ASN A 148 -1.78 6.29 15.69
N ASN A 149 -1.23 5.24 16.32
CA ASN A 149 0.04 5.30 17.03
C ASN A 149 1.26 5.31 16.10
N LEU A 150 1.11 4.91 14.83
CA LEU A 150 2.20 4.87 13.86
C LEU A 150 2.82 6.25 13.58
N VAL A 151 2.00 7.30 13.55
CA VAL A 151 2.46 8.67 13.30
C VAL A 151 3.00 9.36 14.55
N LYS A 152 2.95 8.71 15.73
CA LYS A 152 3.40 9.26 17.01
C LYS A 152 4.83 8.77 17.31
N PRO A 153 5.86 9.64 17.25
CA PRO A 153 7.26 9.23 17.43
C PRO A 153 7.48 8.46 18.73
N GLY A 154 8.08 7.27 18.64
CA GLY A 154 8.45 6.44 19.78
C GLY A 154 7.29 5.79 20.55
N LYS A 155 6.04 5.95 20.10
CA LYS A 155 4.86 5.35 20.73
C LYS A 155 4.79 3.84 20.52
N LEU A 156 5.20 3.37 19.35
CA LEU A 156 5.23 1.95 19.01
C LEU A 156 6.63 1.35 19.23
N THR A 157 6.66 0.14 19.77
CA THR A 157 7.85 -0.71 19.78
C THR A 157 7.62 -1.88 18.82
N VAL A 158 8.43 -1.97 17.78
CA VAL A 158 8.32 -3.00 16.73
C VAL A 158 9.68 -3.64 16.53
N CYS A 159 9.74 -4.98 16.57
CA CYS A 159 11.00 -5.74 16.44
C CYS A 159 12.11 -5.28 17.41
N GLY A 160 11.74 -4.90 18.63
CA GLY A 160 12.64 -4.42 19.68
C GLY A 160 12.94 -2.91 19.64
N GLU A 161 12.52 -2.21 18.58
CA GLU A 161 12.87 -0.80 18.37
C GLU A 161 11.69 0.13 18.62
N LYS A 162 11.94 1.25 19.30
CA LYS A 162 10.99 2.38 19.32
C LYS A 162 11.03 3.08 17.96
N ILE A 163 9.96 2.91 17.19
CA ILE A 163 9.92 3.40 15.81
C ILE A 163 9.49 4.87 15.72
N ASP A 164 10.04 5.55 14.73
CA ASP A 164 9.76 6.96 14.42
C ASP A 164 9.85 7.17 12.90
N LEU A 165 8.72 7.49 12.27
CA LEU A 165 8.67 7.78 10.83
C LEU A 165 9.45 9.05 10.47
N GLY A 166 9.69 9.96 11.42
CA GLY A 166 10.56 11.12 11.27
C GLY A 166 12.04 10.77 11.02
N LYS A 167 12.44 9.51 11.19
CA LYS A 167 13.78 9.01 10.85
C LYS A 167 13.87 8.43 9.44
N VAL A 168 12.75 8.22 8.74
CA VAL A 168 12.72 7.65 7.38
C VAL A 168 12.95 8.75 6.35
N LYS A 169 14.22 9.04 6.06
CA LYS A 169 14.64 10.20 5.23
C LYS A 169 14.73 9.92 3.72
N LEU A 170 14.54 8.68 3.30
CA LEU A 170 14.64 8.27 1.90
C LEU A 170 13.58 8.95 0.99
N PRO A 171 13.84 9.10 -0.31
CA PRO A 171 12.86 9.55 -1.28
C PRO A 171 11.62 8.65 -1.35
N VAL A 172 10.42 9.26 -1.30
CA VAL A 172 9.15 8.54 -1.33
C VAL A 172 8.26 8.99 -2.48
N TYR A 173 7.61 8.03 -3.12
CA TYR A 173 6.52 8.23 -4.07
C TYR A 173 5.22 7.79 -3.41
N VAL A 174 4.23 8.68 -3.33
CA VAL A 174 2.94 8.43 -2.72
C VAL A 174 1.86 8.53 -3.79
N TYR A 175 1.04 7.50 -3.88
CA TYR A 175 -0.08 7.44 -4.80
C TYR A 175 -1.39 7.19 -4.04
N GLY A 176 -2.43 7.93 -4.41
CA GLY A 176 -3.81 7.65 -4.03
C GLY A 176 -4.75 7.73 -5.23
N SER A 177 -5.91 7.07 -5.17
CA SER A 177 -6.94 7.19 -6.22
C SER A 177 -8.05 8.14 -5.75
N ARG A 178 -8.52 9.02 -6.63
CA ARG A 178 -9.46 10.11 -6.31
C ARG A 178 -10.80 9.62 -5.75
N GLU A 179 -11.31 8.50 -6.26
CA GLU A 179 -12.61 7.92 -5.89
C GLU A 179 -12.43 6.69 -4.97
N ASP A 180 -11.28 6.57 -4.29
CA ASP A 180 -11.01 5.46 -3.37
C ASP A 180 -11.77 5.66 -2.05
N HIS A 181 -12.67 4.72 -1.75
CA HIS A 181 -13.46 4.71 -0.51
C HIS A 181 -12.83 3.85 0.60
N ILE A 182 -11.79 3.07 0.28
CA ILE A 182 -11.09 2.19 1.23
C ILE A 182 -9.91 2.93 1.85
N VAL A 183 -9.14 3.60 0.99
CA VAL A 183 -8.06 4.51 1.40
C VAL A 183 -8.41 5.87 0.84
N PRO A 184 -9.19 6.68 1.58
CA PRO A 184 -9.59 8.01 1.13
C PRO A 184 -8.39 8.83 0.66
N ILE A 185 -8.57 9.58 -0.43
CA ILE A 185 -7.47 10.34 -1.04
C ILE A 185 -6.82 11.33 -0.07
N ASN A 186 -7.60 11.90 0.86
CA ASN A 186 -7.09 12.77 1.93
C ASN A 186 -6.13 12.02 2.87
N ALA A 187 -6.45 10.78 3.22
CA ALA A 187 -5.62 9.95 4.10
C ALA A 187 -4.34 9.48 3.40
N ALA A 188 -4.43 9.12 2.11
CA ALA A 188 -3.23 8.87 1.31
C ALA A 188 -2.34 10.13 1.23
N TYR A 189 -2.94 11.31 1.00
CA TYR A 189 -2.23 12.59 0.96
C TYR A 189 -1.60 12.97 2.30
N ALA A 190 -2.24 12.68 3.44
CA ALA A 190 -1.72 12.95 4.78
C ALA A 190 -0.34 12.31 5.03
N SER A 191 -0.03 11.19 4.36
CA SER A 191 1.32 10.58 4.36
C SER A 191 2.43 11.56 3.98
N THR A 192 2.13 12.56 3.15
CA THR A 192 3.08 13.60 2.74
C THR A 192 3.49 14.55 3.87
N GLN A 193 2.67 14.63 4.92
CA GLN A 193 2.89 15.47 6.10
C GLN A 193 3.62 14.71 7.22
N VAL A 194 3.62 13.37 7.16
CA VAL A 194 4.29 12.49 8.13
C VAL A 194 5.72 12.17 7.73
N LEU A 195 5.95 11.82 6.46
CA LEU A 195 7.26 11.36 5.99
C LEU A 195 8.19 12.55 5.71
N PRO A 196 9.41 12.59 6.26
CA PRO A 196 10.29 13.77 6.15
C PRO A 196 11.06 13.82 4.82
N GLY A 197 11.31 12.69 4.17
CA GLY A 197 12.11 12.58 2.95
C GLY A 197 11.59 13.37 1.75
N LYS A 198 12.34 13.38 0.64
CA LYS A 198 11.89 14.00 -0.61
C LYS A 198 10.66 13.24 -1.12
N LYS A 199 9.54 13.94 -1.24
CA LYS A 199 8.24 13.34 -1.57
C LYS A 199 7.81 13.69 -2.99
N ARG A 200 7.09 12.76 -3.62
CA ARG A 200 6.27 13.00 -4.81
C ARG A 200 4.87 12.44 -4.53
N PHE A 201 3.85 13.26 -4.72
CA PHE A 201 2.46 12.81 -4.63
C PHE A 201 1.81 12.81 -6.01
N VAL A 202 1.07 11.75 -6.32
CA VAL A 202 0.29 11.60 -7.54
C VAL A 202 -1.10 11.08 -7.19
N MET A 203 -2.12 11.70 -7.76
CA MET A 203 -3.50 11.26 -7.61
C MET A 203 -3.97 10.61 -8.92
N GLY A 204 -4.38 9.35 -8.91
CA GLY A 204 -4.99 8.71 -10.08
C GLY A 204 -6.51 8.90 -10.10
N ALA A 205 -7.11 8.88 -11.29
CA ALA A 205 -8.57 8.82 -11.40
C ALA A 205 -9.13 7.44 -10.98
N SER A 206 -10.44 7.37 -10.72
CA SER A 206 -11.18 6.16 -10.33
C SER A 206 -10.92 5.66 -8.91
N GLY A 207 -11.51 4.51 -8.58
CA GLY A 207 -11.51 3.90 -7.25
C GLY A 207 -10.29 3.03 -6.96
N HIS A 208 -10.33 2.32 -5.83
CA HIS A 208 -9.17 1.66 -5.22
C HIS A 208 -8.34 0.81 -6.20
N ILE A 209 -8.98 -0.17 -6.85
CA ILE A 209 -8.31 -1.08 -7.78
C ILE A 209 -8.25 -0.52 -9.20
N ALA A 210 -9.34 0.09 -9.68
CA ALA A 210 -9.46 0.56 -11.05
C ALA A 210 -8.58 1.79 -11.36
N GLY A 211 -8.19 2.55 -10.33
CA GLY A 211 -7.22 3.64 -10.44
C GLY A 211 -5.78 3.16 -10.35
N VAL A 212 -5.45 2.35 -9.34
CA VAL A 212 -4.07 1.86 -9.13
C VAL A 212 -3.64 0.89 -10.24
N ILE A 213 -4.52 -0.02 -10.67
CA ILE A 213 -4.27 -0.97 -11.77
C ILE A 213 -4.78 -0.37 -13.08
N ASN A 214 -4.05 0.62 -13.60
CA ASN A 214 -4.36 1.27 -14.87
C ASN A 214 -3.19 1.10 -15.86
N PRO A 215 -3.15 0.04 -16.69
CA PRO A 215 -2.06 -0.17 -17.63
C PRO A 215 -1.97 0.92 -18.70
N PRO A 216 -0.78 1.48 -19.00
CA PRO A 216 -0.62 2.57 -19.96
C PRO A 216 -1.05 2.19 -21.38
N ALA A 217 -0.86 0.93 -21.78
CA ALA A 217 -1.24 0.42 -23.10
C ALA A 217 -2.75 0.58 -23.42
N LYS A 218 -3.60 0.67 -22.39
CA LYS A 218 -5.05 0.85 -22.58
C LYS A 218 -5.45 2.31 -22.80
N GLY A 219 -4.57 3.28 -22.54
CA GLY A 219 -4.83 4.71 -22.77
C GLY A 219 -6.03 5.29 -22.02
N LYS A 220 -6.48 4.64 -20.92
CA LYS A 220 -7.67 5.03 -20.17
C LYS A 220 -7.35 6.00 -19.04
N ARG A 221 -8.37 6.77 -18.65
CA ARG A 221 -8.40 7.66 -17.48
C ARG A 221 -7.33 8.77 -17.53
N SER A 222 -7.03 9.32 -16.36
CA SER A 222 -6.10 10.41 -16.13
C SER A 222 -5.47 10.29 -14.74
N HIS A 223 -4.49 11.15 -14.47
CA HIS A 223 -3.86 11.33 -13.17
C HIS A 223 -3.46 12.79 -12.99
N TRP A 224 -3.33 13.24 -11.75
CA TRP A 224 -2.92 14.59 -11.39
C TRP A 224 -1.53 14.58 -10.80
N ILE A 225 -0.71 15.53 -11.24
CA ILE A 225 0.62 15.79 -10.68
C ILE A 225 0.79 17.29 -10.47
N ARG A 226 1.75 17.66 -9.63
CA ARG A 226 2.12 19.05 -9.44
C ARG A 226 3.57 19.31 -9.84
N ALA A 227 3.77 20.19 -10.81
CA ALA A 227 5.08 20.44 -11.42
C ALA A 227 6.08 21.12 -10.47
N ASP A 228 5.60 22.01 -9.59
CA ASP A 228 6.45 22.71 -8.61
C ASP A 228 6.84 21.84 -7.39
N GLY A 229 6.28 20.63 -7.30
CA GLY A 229 6.58 19.64 -6.27
C GLY A 229 6.18 20.02 -4.84
N LYS A 230 5.47 21.14 -4.59
CA LYS A 230 5.13 21.51 -3.20
C LYS A 230 3.95 20.67 -2.68
N LEU A 231 3.92 20.45 -1.37
CA LEU A 231 2.95 19.59 -0.69
C LEU A 231 2.34 20.37 0.49
N PRO A 232 1.36 21.27 0.25
CA PRO A 232 0.71 22.05 1.29
C PRO A 232 -0.03 21.12 2.26
N LYS A 233 -0.46 21.67 3.39
CA LYS A 233 -1.08 20.88 4.47
C LYS A 233 -2.34 20.13 4.04
N THR A 234 -3.14 20.68 3.12
CA THR A 234 -4.41 20.10 2.67
C THR A 234 -4.36 19.63 1.22
N LEU A 235 -5.17 18.62 0.90
CA LEU A 235 -5.31 18.12 -0.47
C LEU A 235 -5.92 19.19 -1.38
N ASP A 236 -6.92 19.95 -0.90
CA ASP A 236 -7.56 21.00 -1.71
C ASP A 236 -6.55 22.05 -2.19
N ALA A 237 -5.67 22.51 -1.30
CA ALA A 237 -4.59 23.43 -1.67
C ALA A 237 -3.56 22.78 -2.61
N TRP A 238 -3.39 21.45 -2.55
CA TRP A 238 -2.55 20.74 -3.52
C TRP A 238 -3.22 20.68 -4.89
N LEU A 239 -4.53 20.44 -4.94
CA LEU A 239 -5.33 20.37 -6.17
C LEU A 239 -5.37 21.70 -6.93
N GLU A 240 -5.38 22.83 -6.23
CA GLU A 240 -5.31 24.17 -6.85
C GLU A 240 -4.10 24.34 -7.79
N GLY A 241 -2.98 23.69 -7.49
CA GLY A 241 -1.78 23.72 -8.33
C GLY A 241 -1.58 22.47 -9.18
N ALA A 242 -2.39 21.43 -9.00
CA ALA A 242 -2.24 20.16 -9.71
C ALA A 242 -2.82 20.24 -11.12
N GLN A 243 -2.14 19.58 -12.07
CA GLN A 243 -2.59 19.49 -13.46
C GLN A 243 -3.01 18.07 -13.78
N GLU A 244 -4.10 17.93 -14.52
CA GLU A 244 -4.57 16.64 -15.01
C GLU A 244 -3.79 16.23 -16.26
N HIS A 245 -3.29 15.01 -16.26
CA HIS A 245 -2.60 14.37 -17.37
C HIS A 245 -3.39 13.14 -17.82
N LYS A 246 -3.64 13.06 -19.13
CA LYS A 246 -4.32 11.92 -19.73
C LYS A 246 -3.46 10.65 -19.61
N GLY A 247 -4.11 9.52 -19.32
CA GLY A 247 -3.49 8.21 -19.28
C GLY A 247 -3.05 7.76 -17.90
N SER A 248 -2.27 6.67 -17.88
CA SER A 248 -1.83 6.00 -16.65
C SER A 248 -0.77 6.80 -15.90
N TRP A 249 -0.88 6.80 -14.57
CA TRP A 249 0.15 7.32 -13.67
C TRP A 249 1.42 6.44 -13.64
N TRP A 250 1.38 5.20 -14.15
CA TRP A 250 2.55 4.30 -14.16
C TRP A 250 3.73 4.88 -14.94
N THR A 251 3.47 5.69 -15.98
CA THR A 251 4.52 6.36 -16.74
C THR A 251 5.26 7.39 -15.89
N ASP A 252 4.53 8.13 -15.05
CA ASP A 252 5.11 9.07 -14.10
C ASP A 252 5.96 8.36 -13.05
N TRP A 253 5.40 7.33 -12.43
CA TRP A 253 6.09 6.53 -11.42
C TRP A 253 7.36 5.86 -11.98
N SER A 254 7.28 5.24 -13.16
CA SER A 254 8.43 4.61 -13.80
C SER A 254 9.53 5.63 -14.15
N GLY A 255 9.16 6.84 -14.57
CA GLY A 255 10.09 7.94 -14.79
C GLY A 255 10.78 8.39 -13.50
N TRP A 256 10.03 8.53 -12.41
CA TRP A 256 10.59 8.83 -11.09
C TRP A 256 11.51 7.70 -10.60
N LEU A 257 11.09 6.44 -10.73
CA LEU A 257 11.83 5.26 -10.26
C LEU A 257 13.16 5.09 -11.02
N LYS A 258 13.20 5.44 -12.30
CA LYS A 258 14.44 5.44 -13.10
C LYS A 258 15.52 6.31 -12.46
N GLY A 259 15.14 7.46 -11.88
CA GLY A 259 16.06 8.34 -11.14
C GLY A 259 16.68 7.72 -9.88
N HIS A 260 16.10 6.63 -9.36
CA HIS A 260 16.55 5.91 -8.17
C HIS A 260 17.05 4.48 -8.47
N SER A 261 17.17 4.10 -9.74
CA SER A 261 17.51 2.72 -10.15
C SER A 261 18.96 2.52 -10.58
N GLY A 262 19.79 3.57 -10.52
CA GLY A 262 21.19 3.49 -10.90
C GLY A 262 21.40 3.30 -12.41
N LYS A 263 22.57 2.78 -12.78
CA LYS A 263 22.93 2.50 -14.18
C LYS A 263 22.30 1.18 -14.65
N GLU A 264 21.95 1.12 -15.92
CA GLU A 264 21.54 -0.13 -16.55
C GLU A 264 22.70 -1.13 -16.55
N ILE A 265 22.36 -2.39 -16.32
CA ILE A 265 23.28 -3.53 -16.36
C ILE A 265 22.69 -4.62 -17.24
N ALA A 266 23.54 -5.53 -17.72
CA ALA A 266 23.06 -6.72 -18.40
C ALA A 266 22.16 -7.54 -17.45
N ALA A 267 21.01 -7.99 -17.97
CA ALA A 267 20.08 -8.80 -17.19
C ALA A 267 20.75 -10.09 -16.69
N PRO A 268 20.59 -10.48 -15.41
CA PRO A 268 21.07 -11.76 -14.90
C PRO A 268 20.51 -12.93 -15.71
N LYS A 269 21.36 -13.91 -16.03
CA LYS A 269 20.98 -15.07 -16.86
C LYS A 269 20.26 -16.18 -16.08
N ALA A 270 20.22 -16.07 -14.75
CA ALA A 270 19.62 -17.07 -13.87
C ALA A 270 18.95 -16.40 -12.67
N TYR A 271 17.98 -17.09 -12.08
CA TYR A 271 17.33 -16.66 -10.84
C TYR A 271 18.18 -16.99 -9.62
N GLY A 272 18.14 -16.10 -8.62
CA GLY A 272 18.83 -16.29 -7.36
C GLY A 272 20.33 -16.00 -7.43
N LYS A 273 21.09 -16.52 -6.46
CA LYS A 273 22.54 -16.29 -6.34
C LYS A 273 23.24 -17.42 -5.60
N GLY A 274 24.21 -18.04 -6.28
CA GLY A 274 25.05 -19.10 -5.72
C GLY A 274 24.23 -20.30 -5.21
N SER A 275 24.82 -21.07 -4.30
CA SER A 275 24.15 -22.23 -3.70
C SER A 275 23.13 -21.88 -2.63
N LYS A 276 23.26 -20.69 -1.99
CA LYS A 276 22.41 -20.23 -0.88
C LYS A 276 21.01 -19.82 -1.36
N PHE A 277 20.89 -19.16 -2.50
CA PHE A 277 19.62 -18.66 -3.03
C PHE A 277 19.30 -19.34 -4.35
N LYS A 278 18.93 -20.62 -4.31
CA LYS A 278 18.48 -21.37 -5.49
C LYS A 278 17.00 -21.13 -5.74
N ALA A 279 16.59 -21.19 -7.01
CA ALA A 279 15.18 -21.25 -7.35
C ALA A 279 14.54 -22.47 -6.69
N ILE A 280 13.40 -22.28 -6.02
CA ILE A 280 12.72 -23.33 -5.24
C ILE A 280 11.64 -24.00 -6.11
N GLU A 281 10.78 -23.20 -6.72
CA GLU A 281 9.69 -23.63 -7.58
C GLU A 281 9.36 -22.53 -8.61
N PRO A 282 8.75 -22.84 -9.75
CA PRO A 282 8.27 -21.84 -10.69
C PRO A 282 7.23 -20.90 -10.05
N ALA A 283 7.26 -19.62 -10.43
CA ALA A 283 6.18 -18.69 -10.12
C ALA A 283 4.84 -19.22 -10.69
N PRO A 284 3.70 -18.98 -10.02
CA PRO A 284 3.49 -18.04 -8.91
C PRO A 284 3.71 -18.65 -7.51
N GLY A 285 4.26 -19.87 -7.44
CA GLY A 285 4.52 -20.57 -6.19
C GLY A 285 3.28 -21.22 -5.55
N ARG A 286 3.48 -21.92 -4.45
CA ARG A 286 2.46 -22.73 -3.75
C ARG A 286 1.67 -21.96 -2.70
N TYR A 287 2.22 -20.87 -2.15
CA TYR A 287 1.56 -20.10 -1.08
C TYR A 287 0.33 -19.34 -1.60
N VAL A 288 0.42 -18.73 -2.79
CA VAL A 288 -0.72 -18.05 -3.41
C VAL A 288 -1.82 -19.00 -3.89
N LYS A 289 -1.55 -20.31 -3.93
CA LYS A 289 -2.51 -21.34 -4.31
C LYS A 289 -3.25 -21.96 -3.12
N GLN A 290 -2.90 -21.55 -1.89
CA GLN A 290 -3.57 -22.02 -0.69
C GLN A 290 -4.97 -21.41 -0.61
N LYS A 291 -5.94 -22.21 -0.16
CA LYS A 291 -7.31 -21.75 0.10
C LYS A 291 -7.45 -21.42 1.58
N SER A 292 -8.20 -20.36 1.90
CA SER A 292 -8.48 -19.93 3.29
C SER A 292 -9.64 -20.66 3.94
#